data_AF-A0AA45LBH5-F1
#
_entry.id   AF-A0AA45LBH5-F1
#
_cell.length_a   1.000
_cell.length_b   1.000
_cell.length_c   1.000
_cell.angle_alpha   90.00
_cell.angle_beta   90.00
_cell.angle_gamma   90.00
#
_symmetry.space_group_name_H-M   'P 1'
#
loop_
_entity.id
_entity.type
_entity.pdbx_description
1 polymer ?
#
loop_
_entity_poly.entity_id
_entity_poly.type
_entity_poly.pdbx_seq_one_letter_code
_entity_poly.pdbx_strand_id
1 'polypeptide(L)'
;MTGPQRERLAAAQGELLRALLADGPAPSGFDAERLRVEARSLLNKRRSVVAAIRPDVAGELGERFRPLFAEYARGNPRGDGSRMREDAAAFAEWAVARGELAAPRASAGERRRRWWRFGR
;
A
#
# COMPACT_ATOMS: atom_id res chain seq x y z
N MET A 1 11.50 -30.52 -9.14
CA MET A 1 10.46 -30.28 -8.11
C MET A 1 9.16 -30.94 -8.54
N THR A 2 8.57 -31.76 -7.68
CA THR A 2 7.23 -32.36 -7.87
C THR A 2 6.11 -31.37 -7.53
N GLY A 3 4.86 -31.68 -7.89
CA GLY A 3 3.69 -30.86 -7.54
C GLY A 3 3.58 -30.56 -6.03
N PRO A 4 3.62 -31.59 -5.16
CA PRO A 4 3.55 -31.39 -3.71
C PRO A 4 4.69 -30.55 -3.13
N GLN A 5 5.88 -30.56 -3.76
CA GLN A 5 6.99 -29.70 -3.32
C GLN A 5 6.74 -28.22 -3.66
N ARG A 6 6.14 -27.94 -4.82
CA ARG A 6 5.80 -26.56 -5.21
C ARG A 6 4.71 -25.96 -4.34
N GLU A 7 3.70 -26.74 -3.98
CA GLU A 7 2.60 -26.30 -3.11
C GLU A 7 3.10 -25.92 -1.71
N ARG A 8 3.98 -26.73 -1.12
CA ARG A 8 4.60 -26.39 0.18
C ARG A 8 5.43 -25.11 0.13
N LEU A 9 6.19 -24.92 -0.95
CA LEU A 9 6.96 -23.69 -1.13
C LEU A 9 6.05 -22.47 -1.26
N ALA A 10 4.99 -22.57 -2.08
CA ALA A 10 4.03 -21.49 -2.25
C ALA A 10 3.33 -21.12 -0.93
N ALA A 11 2.98 -22.11 -0.10
CA ALA A 11 2.42 -21.88 1.23
C ALA A 11 3.40 -21.10 2.13
N ALA A 12 4.65 -21.54 2.21
CA ALA A 12 5.69 -20.87 3.00
C ALA A 12 5.98 -19.44 2.50
N GLN A 13 5.98 -19.21 1.18
CA GLN A 13 6.09 -17.87 0.60
C GLN A 13 4.91 -16.99 0.99
N GLY A 14 3.70 -17.54 0.99
CA GLY A 14 2.50 -16.83 1.45
C GLY A 14 2.57 -16.44 2.92
N GLU A 15 3.06 -17.31 3.79
CA GLU A 15 3.29 -17.00 5.22
C GLU A 15 4.30 -15.86 5.38
N LEU A 16 5.43 -15.90 4.67
CA LEU A 16 6.43 -14.85 4.69
C LEU A 16 5.86 -13.50 4.21
N LEU A 17 5.07 -13.50 3.12
CA LEU A 17 4.44 -12.27 2.62
C LEU A 17 3.44 -11.69 3.61
N ARG A 18 2.65 -12.53 4.31
CA ARG A 18 1.75 -12.06 5.37
C ARG A 18 2.52 -11.42 6.52
N ALA A 19 3.63 -12.04 6.94
CA ALA A 19 4.49 -11.49 7.99
C ALA A 19 5.08 -10.12 7.62
N LEU A 20 5.47 -9.94 6.36
CA LEU A 20 6.11 -8.71 5.89
C LEU A 20 5.13 -7.58 5.54
N LEU A 21 3.93 -7.92 5.05
CA LEU A 21 3.02 -6.96 4.42
C LEU A 21 1.67 -6.78 5.14
N ALA A 22 1.31 -7.70 6.03
CA ALA A 22 -0.03 -7.80 6.62
C ALA A 22 -0.01 -8.13 8.12
N ASP A 23 1.05 -7.75 8.85
CA ASP A 23 1.23 -7.98 10.28
C ASP A 23 1.04 -9.46 10.72
N GLY A 24 1.34 -10.40 9.83
CA GLY A 24 1.27 -11.84 10.12
C GLY A 24 2.37 -12.30 11.08
N PRO A 25 2.20 -13.48 11.72
CA PRO A 25 3.24 -14.05 12.58
C PRO A 25 4.50 -14.41 11.79
N ALA A 26 5.65 -14.41 12.46
CA ALA A 26 6.90 -14.89 11.86
C ALA A 26 6.79 -16.38 11.49
N PRO A 27 7.06 -16.78 10.23
CA PRO A 27 7.06 -18.19 9.84
C PRO A 27 8.17 -18.97 10.54
N SER A 28 7.99 -20.28 10.70
CA SER A 28 9.01 -21.15 11.30
C SER A 28 10.35 -21.04 10.58
N GLY A 29 11.45 -20.99 11.35
CA GLY A 29 12.80 -20.84 10.82
C GLY A 29 13.23 -19.42 10.45
N PHE A 30 12.35 -18.42 10.58
CA PHE A 30 12.69 -17.01 10.41
C PHE A 30 12.89 -16.31 11.76
N ASP A 31 13.86 -15.39 11.78
CA ASP A 31 14.08 -14.49 12.90
C ASP A 31 13.03 -13.37 12.91
N ALA A 32 12.26 -13.28 13.99
CA ALA A 32 11.17 -12.32 14.11
C ALA A 32 11.65 -10.85 14.11
N GLU A 33 12.81 -10.56 14.71
CA GLU A 33 13.35 -9.19 14.73
C GLU A 33 13.81 -8.76 13.34
N ARG A 34 14.48 -9.65 12.60
CA ARG A 34 14.88 -9.39 11.21
C ARG A 34 13.67 -9.15 10.31
N LEU A 35 12.60 -9.92 10.49
CA LEU A 35 11.36 -9.69 9.75
C LEU A 35 10.71 -8.35 10.08
N ARG A 36 10.73 -7.91 11.34
CA ARG A 36 10.23 -6.57 11.71
C ARG A 36 11.06 -5.45 11.08
N VAL A 37 12.38 -5.61 11.03
CA VAL A 37 13.27 -4.65 10.34
C VAL A 37 12.92 -4.59 8.85
N GLU A 38 12.73 -5.73 8.20
CA GLU A 38 12.40 -5.80 6.78
C GLU A 38 11.00 -5.22 6.49
N ALA A 39 9.98 -5.57 7.27
CA ALA A 39 8.64 -5.01 7.16
C ALA A 39 8.65 -3.47 7.24
N ARG A 40 9.45 -2.91 8.17
CA ARG A 40 9.62 -1.46 8.29
C ARG A 40 10.33 -0.85 7.06
N SER A 41 11.33 -1.53 6.51
CA SER A 41 12.02 -1.10 5.28
C SER A 41 11.08 -1.09 4.08
N LEU A 42 10.26 -2.13 3.91
CA LEU A 42 9.24 -2.23 2.87
C LEU A 42 8.16 -1.15 3.01
N LEU A 43 7.67 -0.90 4.23
CA LEU A 43 6.73 0.18 4.51
C LEU A 43 7.32 1.54 4.14
N ASN A 44 8.57 1.80 4.52
CA ASN A 44 9.27 3.03 4.17
C ASN A 44 9.43 3.18 2.66
N LYS A 45 9.79 2.11 1.95
CA LYS A 45 9.91 2.13 0.49
C LYS A 45 8.58 2.45 -0.18
N ARG A 46 7.50 1.79 0.25
CA ARG A 46 6.12 2.02 -0.23
C ARG A 46 5.73 3.49 -0.02
N ARG A 47 5.94 4.01 1.19
CA ARG A 47 5.68 5.42 1.55
C ARG A 47 6.44 6.40 0.66
N SER A 48 7.73 6.17 0.43
CA SER A 48 8.55 7.04 -0.42
C SER A 48 8.08 7.02 -1.88
N VAL A 49 7.64 5.87 -2.39
CA VAL A 49 7.06 5.77 -3.73
C VAL A 49 5.74 6.56 -3.82
N VAL A 50 4.86 6.45 -2.83
CA VAL A 50 3.62 7.24 -2.79
C VAL A 50 3.90 8.73 -2.74
N ALA A 51 4.83 9.17 -1.90
CA ALA A 51 5.25 10.58 -1.83
C ALA A 51 5.81 11.09 -3.16
N ALA A 52 6.55 10.25 -3.89
CA ALA A 52 7.07 10.60 -5.21
C ALA A 52 5.98 10.68 -6.29
N ILE A 53 4.95 9.83 -6.22
CA ILE A 53 3.83 9.85 -7.18
C ILE A 53 2.84 10.98 -6.87
N ARG A 54 2.63 11.30 -5.60
CA ARG A 54 1.70 12.32 -5.09
C ARG A 54 2.39 13.31 -4.15
N PRO A 55 3.33 14.12 -4.66
CA PRO A 55 4.01 15.13 -3.85
C PRO A 55 3.05 16.19 -3.31
N ASP A 56 1.93 16.44 -4.01
CA ASP A 56 0.84 17.30 -3.58
C ASP A 56 0.20 16.80 -2.26
N VAL A 57 -0.13 15.50 -2.20
CA VAL A 57 -0.72 14.88 -1.00
C VAL A 57 0.28 14.84 0.15
N ALA A 58 1.53 14.48 -0.15
CA ALA A 58 2.59 14.47 0.87
C ALA A 58 2.86 15.88 1.43
N GLY A 59 2.84 16.90 0.57
CA GLY A 59 2.99 18.31 0.97
C GLY A 59 1.84 18.80 1.84
N GLU A 60 0.59 18.52 1.47
CA GLU A 60 -0.59 18.95 2.24
C GLU A 60 -0.69 18.27 3.61
N LEU A 61 -0.36 16.98 3.68
CA LEU A 61 -0.36 16.25 4.96
C LEU A 61 0.84 16.60 5.84
N GLY A 62 1.97 17.04 5.27
CA GLY A 62 3.18 17.42 5.99
C GLY A 62 3.65 16.31 6.94
N GLU A 63 3.93 16.67 8.20
CA GLU A 63 4.36 15.70 9.23
C GLU A 63 3.35 14.58 9.49
N ARG A 64 2.05 14.80 9.23
CA ARG A 64 1.02 13.77 9.38
C ARG A 64 1.12 12.68 8.32
N PHE A 65 1.81 12.92 7.20
CA PHE A 65 1.91 11.95 6.11
C PHE A 65 2.48 10.61 6.57
N ARG A 66 3.54 10.62 7.40
CA ARG A 66 4.20 9.39 7.86
C ARG A 66 3.30 8.52 8.74
N PRO A 67 2.72 9.03 9.85
CA PRO A 67 1.83 8.22 10.69
C PRO A 67 0.55 7.81 9.97
N LEU A 68 -0.05 8.68 9.15
CA LEU A 68 -1.26 8.36 8.38
C LEU A 68 -1.00 7.28 7.32
N PHE A 69 0.13 7.35 6.61
CA PHE A 69 0.48 6.32 5.64
C PHE A 69 0.72 4.96 6.31
N ALA A 70 1.34 4.95 7.49
CA ALA A 70 1.54 3.73 8.26
C ALA A 70 0.21 3.11 8.74
N GLU A 71 -0.79 3.93 9.09
CA GLU A 71 -2.14 3.45 9.41
C GLU A 71 -2.86 2.88 8.19
N TYR A 72 -2.86 3.62 7.07
CA TYR A 72 -3.40 3.16 5.80
C TYR A 72 -2.78 1.82 5.39
N ALA A 73 -1.45 1.70 5.42
CA ALA A 73 -0.74 0.53 4.94
C ALA A 73 -1.07 -0.75 5.74
N ARG A 74 -1.33 -0.62 7.05
CA ARG A 74 -1.76 -1.75 7.91
C ARG A 74 -3.13 -2.28 7.50
N GLY A 75 -4.08 -1.40 7.19
CA GLY A 75 -5.42 -1.78 6.72
C GLY A 75 -5.47 -2.16 5.23
N ASN A 76 -4.40 -1.90 4.48
CA ASN A 76 -4.33 -2.10 3.03
C ASN A 76 -3.02 -2.82 2.64
N PRO A 77 -2.85 -4.11 3.00
CA PRO A 77 -1.70 -4.91 2.60
C PRO A 77 -1.55 -4.97 1.08
N ARG A 78 -0.32 -5.03 0.57
CA ARG A 78 -0.09 -5.19 -0.87
C ARG A 78 -0.30 -6.64 -1.28
N GLY A 79 -1.16 -6.85 -2.27
CA GLY A 79 -1.31 -8.12 -2.98
C GLY A 79 -0.51 -8.18 -4.28
N ASP A 80 -0.61 -9.31 -4.96
CA ASP A 80 -0.14 -9.44 -6.34
C ASP A 80 -0.82 -8.43 -7.28
N GLY A 81 -0.14 -8.03 -8.34
CA GLY A 81 -0.66 -7.06 -9.30
C GLY A 81 -0.86 -5.61 -8.79
N SER A 82 -0.70 -5.35 -7.49
CA SER A 82 -0.87 -4.02 -6.90
C SER A 82 -0.02 -2.97 -7.61
N ARG A 83 -0.64 -2.01 -8.32
CA ARG A 83 0.10 -0.98 -9.04
C ARG A 83 0.40 0.21 -8.14
N MET A 84 1.61 0.76 -8.27
CA MET A 84 2.07 1.89 -7.43
C MET A 84 1.19 3.14 -7.56
N ARG A 85 0.66 3.42 -8.76
CA ARG A 85 -0.23 4.57 -9.00
C ARG A 85 -1.61 4.38 -8.38
N GLU A 86 -2.13 3.16 -8.40
CA GLU A 86 -3.41 2.80 -7.79
C GLU A 86 -3.28 2.90 -6.25
N ASP A 87 -2.18 2.42 -5.67
CA ASP A 87 -1.89 2.54 -4.24
C ASP A 87 -1.80 4.00 -3.77
N ALA A 88 -1.12 4.86 -4.55
CA ALA A 88 -1.04 6.28 -4.23
C ALA A 88 -2.39 7.00 -4.35
N ALA A 89 -3.26 6.59 -5.28
CA ALA A 89 -4.62 7.10 -5.39
C ALA A 89 -5.49 6.63 -4.21
N ALA A 90 -5.43 5.35 -3.87
CA ALA A 90 -6.16 4.76 -2.74
C ALA A 90 -5.77 5.38 -1.40
N PHE A 91 -4.48 5.68 -1.18
CA PHE A 91 -4.06 6.42 0.02
C PHE A 91 -4.68 7.82 0.10
N ALA A 92 -4.70 8.55 -1.02
CA ALA A 92 -5.31 9.88 -1.06
C ALA A 92 -6.84 9.81 -0.80
N GLU A 93 -7.53 8.85 -1.41
CA GLU A 93 -8.96 8.61 -1.18
C GLU A 93 -9.23 8.23 0.28
N TRP A 94 -8.42 7.36 0.87
CA TRP A 94 -8.48 6.99 2.28
C TRP A 94 -8.29 8.20 3.20
N ALA A 95 -7.34 9.09 2.89
CA ALA A 95 -7.11 10.30 3.68
C ALA A 95 -8.27 11.30 3.58
N VAL A 96 -8.87 11.47 2.38
CA VAL A 96 -10.06 12.31 2.18
C VAL A 96 -11.26 11.75 2.95
N ALA A 97 -11.49 10.44 2.86
CA ALA A 97 -12.61 9.78 3.55
C ALA A 97 -12.55 9.95 5.08
N ARG A 98 -11.34 10.17 5.62
CA ARG A 98 -11.09 10.41 7.05
C ARG A 98 -11.02 11.88 7.42
N GLY A 99 -11.18 12.79 6.45
CA GLY A 99 -11.07 14.23 6.67
C GLY A 99 -9.63 14.72 6.91
N GLU A 100 -8.62 13.88 6.65
CA GLU A 100 -7.21 14.23 6.84
C GLU A 100 -6.67 15.11 5.69
N LEU A 101 -7.25 14.93 4.50
CA LEU A 101 -6.94 15.65 3.27
C LEU A 101 -8.22 16.33 2.74
N ALA A 102 -8.09 17.54 2.19
CA ALA A 102 -9.23 18.17 1.53
C ALA A 102 -9.62 17.37 0.27
N ALA A 103 -10.92 17.24 0.01
CA ALA A 103 -11.37 16.64 -1.23
C ALA A 103 -10.82 17.44 -2.43
N PRO A 104 -10.33 16.77 -3.49
CA PRO A 104 -9.82 17.48 -4.66
C PRO A 104 -10.88 18.45 -5.18
N ARG A 105 -10.56 19.74 -5.24
CA ARG A 105 -11.40 20.70 -5.99
C ARG A 105 -11.36 20.21 -7.41
N ALA A 106 -12.43 19.57 -7.87
CA ALA A 106 -12.44 18.88 -9.16
C ALA A 106 -11.82 19.77 -10.24
N SER A 107 -10.66 19.38 -10.75
CA SER A 107 -10.05 20.07 -11.86
C SER A 107 -10.90 19.78 -13.11
N ALA A 108 -11.06 20.75 -14.00
CA ALA A 108 -11.91 20.61 -15.19
C ALA A 108 -11.53 19.40 -16.08
N GLY A 109 -10.30 18.90 -15.97
CA GLY A 109 -9.81 17.71 -16.67
C GLY A 109 -10.33 16.37 -16.11
N GLU A 110 -10.52 16.24 -14.80
CA GLU A 110 -10.98 14.98 -14.17
C GLU A 110 -12.48 14.74 -14.31
N ARG A 111 -13.28 15.82 -14.33
CA ARG A 111 -14.70 15.74 -14.69
C ARG A 111 -14.88 15.14 -16.08
N ARG A 112 -14.01 15.54 -17.02
CA ARG A 112 -14.03 15.04 -18.40
C ARG A 112 -13.69 13.56 -18.47
N ARG A 113 -12.68 13.08 -17.72
CA ARG A 113 -12.29 11.65 -17.70
C ARG A 113 -13.33 10.73 -17.06
N ARG A 114 -14.13 11.22 -16.11
CA ARG A 114 -15.25 10.45 -15.54
C ARG A 114 -16.40 10.26 -16.53
N TRP A 115 -16.73 11.27 -17.33
CA TRP A 115 -17.82 11.20 -18.33
C TRP A 115 -17.62 10.08 -19.37
N TRP A 116 -16.39 9.86 -19.86
CA TRP A 116 -16.08 8.78 -20.82
C TRP A 116 -16.13 7.36 -20.24
N ARG A 117 -16.17 7.20 -18.91
CA ARG A 117 -16.29 5.88 -18.25
C ARG A 117 -17.73 5.46 -17.98
N PHE A 118 -18.68 6.38 -18.10
CA PHE A 118 -20.11 6.14 -17.86
C PHE A 118 -20.95 6.12 -19.15
N GLY A 119 -20.31 6.16 -20.32
CA GLY A 119 -20.99 5.99 -21.62
C GLY A 119 -20.83 4.59 -22.18
N ARG A 120 -21.73 3.67 -21.77
CA ARG A 120 -22.14 2.50 -22.57
C ARG A 120 -23.65 2.35 -22.44
#